data_AF-A0A5E3XRI0-F1
#
_entry.id   AF-A0A5E3XRI0-F1
#
_cell.length_a   1.000
_cell.length_b   1.000
_cell.length_c   1.000
_cell.angle_alpha   90.00
_cell.angle_beta   90.00
_cell.angle_gamma   90.00
#
_symmetry.space_group_name_H-M   'P 1'
#
loop_
_entity.id
_entity.type
_entity.pdbx_description
1 polymer ?
#
loop_
_entity_poly.entity_id
_entity_poly.type
_entity_poly.pdbx_seq_one_letter_code
_entity_poly.pdbx_strand_id
1 'polypeptide(L)'
;MSSNAQRLLQLALPLVRDHGFSKEVLSYSVLSLPEPPSAPLNDAAVNALFGKGDNARRTLINAWLEEGRVQMRSQNTKSVGEVLAARLRYNEPVLPLLPEVFALLASPRSGLPPLDARPALQHATSIANEACQVVGDASIGYDWYTRRASLAAVYAAAELHQLSSPETAPAFLHSLLTTSASVEHAVSEVELYADYILKSWKGIIRSSGVF
;
A
#
# COMPACT_ATOMS: atom_id res chain seq x y z
N MET A 1 -1.64 -14.93 -13.11
CA MET A 1 -3.01 -14.40 -13.26
C MET A 1 -3.28 -14.24 -14.75
N SER A 2 -4.48 -14.53 -15.25
CA SER A 2 -4.78 -14.37 -16.69
C SER A 2 -4.88 -12.88 -17.08
N SER A 3 -4.68 -12.55 -18.36
CA SER A 3 -4.81 -11.17 -18.87
C SER A 3 -6.19 -10.57 -18.58
N ASN A 4 -7.25 -11.38 -18.70
CA ASN A 4 -8.62 -10.98 -18.39
C ASN A 4 -8.80 -10.67 -16.90
N ALA A 5 -8.25 -11.50 -16.01
CA ALA A 5 -8.30 -11.25 -14.57
C ALA A 5 -7.55 -9.96 -14.20
N GLN A 6 -6.42 -9.66 -14.84
CA GLN A 6 -5.69 -8.40 -14.62
C GLN A 6 -6.47 -7.18 -15.08
N ARG A 7 -7.14 -7.25 -16.24
CA ARG A 7 -8.01 -6.16 -16.72
C ARG A 7 -9.17 -5.90 -15.76
N LEU A 8 -9.84 -6.95 -15.31
CA LEU A 8 -10.92 -6.83 -14.31
C LEU A 8 -10.41 -6.22 -13.01
N LEU A 9 -9.20 -6.62 -12.57
CA LEU A 9 -8.60 -6.07 -11.37
C LEU A 9 -8.32 -4.56 -11.48
N GLN A 10 -7.86 -4.09 -12.65
CA GLN A 10 -7.70 -2.65 -12.92
C GLN A 10 -9.03 -1.90 -12.90
N LEU A 11 -10.08 -2.48 -13.47
CA LEU A 11 -11.44 -1.91 -13.44
C LEU A 11 -12.04 -1.89 -12.03
N ALA A 12 -11.55 -2.74 -11.13
CA ALA A 12 -11.97 -2.79 -9.74
C ALA A 12 -11.37 -1.64 -8.90
N LEU A 13 -10.19 -1.13 -9.25
CA LEU A 13 -9.47 -0.14 -8.42
C LEU A 13 -10.26 1.15 -8.17
N PRO A 14 -10.93 1.77 -9.15
CA PRO A 14 -11.73 2.98 -8.90
C PRO A 14 -12.90 2.72 -7.95
N LEU A 15 -13.44 1.50 -7.92
CA LEU A 15 -14.60 1.12 -7.09
C LEU A 15 -14.23 0.99 -5.60
N VAL A 16 -12.94 0.86 -5.28
CA VAL A 16 -12.45 0.70 -3.90
C VAL A 16 -12.83 1.91 -3.03
N ARG A 17 -12.86 3.11 -3.61
CA ARG A 17 -13.24 4.33 -2.89
C ARG A 17 -14.64 4.22 -2.27
N ASP A 18 -15.57 3.62 -3.03
CA ASP A 18 -16.99 3.61 -2.67
C ASP A 18 -17.38 2.33 -1.91
N HIS A 19 -16.67 1.22 -2.15
CA HIS A 19 -17.06 -0.11 -1.67
C HIS A 19 -15.98 -0.81 -0.82
N GLY A 20 -14.86 -0.14 -0.55
CA GLY A 20 -13.76 -0.67 0.25
C GLY A 20 -12.94 -1.77 -0.43
N PHE A 21 -12.00 -2.35 0.31
CA PHE A 21 -11.18 -3.48 -0.16
C PHE A 21 -11.89 -4.81 0.07
N SER A 22 -12.93 -5.04 -0.72
CA SER A 22 -13.91 -6.12 -0.54
C SER A 22 -13.98 -7.05 -1.76
N LYS A 23 -14.63 -8.21 -1.61
CA LYS A 23 -14.81 -9.15 -2.73
C LYS A 23 -15.87 -8.66 -3.71
N GLU A 24 -16.82 -7.91 -3.20
CA GLU A 24 -17.92 -7.27 -3.90
C GLU A 24 -17.35 -6.36 -4.99
N VAL A 25 -16.30 -5.58 -4.69
CA VAL A 25 -15.58 -4.78 -5.69
C VAL A 25 -15.06 -5.61 -6.87
N LEU A 26 -14.48 -6.77 -6.59
CA LEU A 26 -14.00 -7.69 -7.64
C LEU A 26 -15.17 -8.26 -8.45
N SER A 27 -16.29 -8.55 -7.80
CA SER A 27 -17.52 -9.02 -8.44
C SER A 27 -18.12 -7.98 -9.39
N TYR A 28 -18.19 -6.71 -8.95
CA TYR A 28 -18.72 -5.59 -9.73
C TYR A 28 -17.81 -5.11 -10.85
N SER A 29 -16.50 -5.38 -10.79
CA SER A 29 -15.53 -4.94 -11.80
C SER A 29 -15.90 -5.30 -13.24
N VAL A 30 -16.61 -6.42 -13.45
CA VAL A 30 -17.05 -6.88 -14.77
C VAL A 30 -18.10 -5.95 -15.40
N LEU A 31 -18.86 -5.21 -14.59
CA LEU A 31 -19.87 -4.25 -15.05
C LEU A 31 -19.23 -2.97 -15.60
N SER A 32 -17.93 -2.76 -15.36
CA SER A 32 -17.16 -1.64 -15.91
C SER A 32 -16.53 -1.96 -17.27
N LEU A 33 -16.83 -3.12 -17.86
CA LEU A 33 -16.40 -3.47 -19.22
C LEU A 33 -17.17 -2.65 -20.27
N PRO A 34 -16.60 -2.42 -21.47
CA PRO A 34 -17.30 -1.73 -22.56
C PRO A 34 -18.61 -2.42 -22.98
N GLU A 35 -18.63 -3.75 -22.91
CA GLU A 35 -19.83 -4.58 -23.11
C GLU A 35 -20.10 -5.30 -21.78
N PRO A 36 -20.81 -4.66 -20.83
CA PRO A 36 -21.01 -5.22 -19.51
C PRO A 36 -22.02 -6.37 -19.57
N PRO A 37 -21.78 -7.47 -18.82
CA PRO A 37 -22.78 -8.52 -18.66
C PRO A 37 -23.97 -8.01 -17.83
N SER A 38 -25.08 -8.76 -17.84
CA SER A 38 -26.31 -8.40 -17.11
C SER A 38 -26.20 -8.54 -15.58
N ALA A 39 -25.18 -9.23 -15.09
CA ALA A 39 -24.99 -9.52 -13.67
C ALA A 39 -23.50 -9.50 -13.29
N PRO A 40 -23.17 -9.16 -12.03
CA PRO A 40 -21.80 -9.20 -11.54
C PRO A 40 -21.28 -10.65 -11.43
N LEU A 41 -19.97 -10.82 -11.22
CA LEU A 41 -19.38 -12.16 -11.12
C LEU A 41 -19.88 -12.88 -9.87
N ASN A 42 -20.27 -14.15 -10.01
CA ASN A 42 -20.60 -14.97 -8.84
C ASN A 42 -19.36 -15.31 -8.00
N ASP A 43 -19.58 -15.75 -6.76
CA ASP A 43 -18.50 -16.08 -5.81
C ASP A 43 -17.53 -17.13 -6.34
N ALA A 44 -18.02 -18.12 -7.10
CA ALA A 44 -17.17 -19.15 -7.67
C ALA A 44 -16.16 -18.56 -8.68
N ALA A 45 -16.62 -17.64 -9.53
CA ALA A 45 -15.77 -16.92 -10.48
C ALA A 45 -14.79 -15.99 -9.77
N VAL A 46 -15.23 -15.22 -8.77
CA VAL A 46 -14.33 -14.36 -7.97
C VAL A 46 -13.25 -15.19 -7.29
N ASN A 47 -13.62 -16.31 -6.66
CA ASN A 47 -12.68 -17.20 -5.99
C ASN A 47 -11.68 -17.84 -6.95
N ALA A 48 -12.12 -18.21 -8.16
CA ALA A 48 -11.26 -18.81 -9.18
C ALA A 48 -10.26 -17.80 -9.78
N LEU A 49 -10.68 -16.55 -9.96
CA LEU A 49 -9.86 -15.51 -10.59
C LEU A 49 -8.91 -14.82 -9.61
N PHE A 50 -9.35 -14.57 -8.38
CA PHE A 50 -8.65 -13.70 -7.43
C PHE A 50 -8.24 -14.41 -6.12
N GLY A 51 -8.69 -15.64 -5.91
CA GLY A 51 -8.40 -16.46 -4.74
C GLY A 51 -9.56 -16.52 -3.74
N LYS A 52 -9.47 -17.46 -2.80
CA LYS A 52 -10.53 -17.70 -1.79
C LYS A 52 -10.35 -16.84 -0.54
N GLY A 53 -11.47 -16.50 0.10
CA GLY A 53 -11.48 -15.75 1.37
C GLY A 53 -10.71 -14.44 1.26
N ASP A 54 -9.89 -14.15 2.26
CA ASP A 54 -9.04 -12.95 2.29
C ASP A 54 -8.01 -12.88 1.16
N ASN A 55 -7.70 -14.00 0.48
CA ASN A 55 -6.76 -13.92 -0.65
C ASN A 55 -7.30 -13.06 -1.80
N ALA A 56 -8.61 -13.04 -2.03
CA ALA A 56 -9.21 -12.12 -3.00
C ALA A 56 -8.98 -10.66 -2.62
N ARG A 57 -9.22 -10.32 -1.34
CA ARG A 57 -8.98 -8.98 -0.80
C ARG A 57 -7.51 -8.59 -0.90
N ARG A 58 -6.60 -9.51 -0.58
CA ARG A 58 -5.15 -9.32 -0.75
C ARG A 58 -4.74 -9.10 -2.20
N THR A 59 -5.36 -9.82 -3.14
CA THR A 59 -5.12 -9.62 -4.57
C THR A 59 -5.52 -8.20 -4.99
N LEU A 60 -6.68 -7.71 -4.53
CA LEU A 60 -7.12 -6.33 -4.76
C LEU A 60 -6.18 -5.30 -4.12
N ILE A 61 -5.80 -5.49 -2.86
CA ILE A 61 -4.85 -4.63 -2.15
C ILE A 61 -3.52 -4.56 -2.89
N ASN A 62 -2.95 -5.70 -3.27
CA ASN A 62 -1.66 -5.74 -3.97
C ASN A 62 -1.72 -5.03 -5.33
N ALA A 63 -2.85 -5.12 -6.03
CA ALA A 63 -3.04 -4.39 -7.28
C ALA A 63 -3.15 -2.89 -7.07
N TRP A 64 -3.85 -2.45 -6.02
CA TRP A 64 -3.89 -1.03 -5.64
C TRP A 64 -2.49 -0.51 -5.25
N LEU A 65 -1.70 -1.29 -4.50
CA LEU A 65 -0.31 -0.94 -4.18
C LEU A 65 0.59 -0.83 -5.42
N GLU A 66 0.42 -1.73 -6.40
CA GLU A 66 1.13 -1.64 -7.69
C GLU A 66 0.67 -0.45 -8.51
N GLU A 67 -0.64 -0.17 -8.59
CA GLU A 67 -1.14 1.01 -9.30
C GLU A 67 -0.57 2.29 -8.69
N GLY A 68 -0.48 2.38 -7.37
CA GLY A 68 0.23 3.48 -6.70
C GLY A 68 1.68 3.64 -7.16
N ARG A 69 2.41 2.54 -7.43
CA ARG A 69 3.76 2.59 -8.02
C ARG A 69 3.75 2.95 -9.50
N VAL A 70 2.78 2.50 -10.27
CA VAL A 70 2.60 2.91 -11.67
C VAL A 70 2.37 4.43 -11.75
N GLN A 71 1.59 5.00 -10.83
CA GLN A 71 1.40 6.46 -10.71
C GLN A 71 2.68 7.20 -10.26
N MET A 72 3.60 6.53 -9.56
CA MET A 72 4.93 7.10 -9.31
C MET A 72 5.76 7.17 -10.59
N ARG A 73 5.71 6.12 -11.43
CA ARG A 73 6.44 6.06 -12.71
C ARG A 73 6.02 7.14 -13.69
N SER A 74 4.77 7.58 -13.61
CA SER A 74 4.25 8.65 -14.47
C SER A 74 4.68 10.06 -14.02
N GLN A 75 5.35 10.20 -12.87
CA GLN A 75 5.85 11.49 -12.41
C GLN A 75 7.03 11.95 -13.27
N ASN A 76 6.91 13.14 -13.87
CA ASN A 76 7.98 13.76 -14.64
C ASN A 76 8.81 14.70 -13.75
N THR A 77 9.51 14.14 -12.77
CA THR A 77 10.33 14.91 -11.81
C THR A 77 11.66 14.22 -11.51
N LYS A 78 12.65 15.02 -11.13
CA LYS A 78 13.94 14.55 -10.60
C LYS A 78 14.02 14.59 -9.08
N SER A 79 12.96 15.05 -8.40
CA SER A 79 12.91 15.15 -6.95
C SER A 79 12.32 13.88 -6.34
N VAL A 80 13.12 13.16 -5.56
CA VAL A 80 12.66 11.97 -4.82
C VAL A 80 11.50 12.34 -3.89
N GLY A 81 11.55 13.51 -3.26
CA GLY A 81 10.49 13.99 -2.38
C GLY A 81 9.16 14.18 -3.09
N GLU A 82 9.17 14.69 -4.33
CA GLU A 82 7.95 14.84 -5.13
C GLU A 82 7.36 13.48 -5.55
N VAL A 83 8.21 12.50 -5.88
CA VAL A 83 7.76 11.15 -6.22
C VAL A 83 7.13 10.46 -5.00
N LEU A 84 7.76 10.56 -3.83
CA LEU A 84 7.22 10.02 -2.58
C LEU A 84 5.94 10.75 -2.15
N ALA A 85 5.87 12.07 -2.31
CA ALA A 85 4.65 12.83 -2.04
C ALA A 85 3.51 12.47 -3.02
N ALA A 86 3.81 12.20 -4.29
CA ALA A 86 2.83 11.67 -5.24
C ALA A 86 2.26 10.32 -4.77
N ARG A 87 3.12 9.45 -4.24
CA ARG A 87 2.66 8.18 -3.66
C ARG A 87 1.79 8.38 -2.43
N LEU A 88 2.12 9.31 -1.52
CA LEU A 88 1.25 9.62 -0.38
C LEU A 88 -0.10 10.18 -0.84
N ARG A 89 -0.14 11.08 -1.83
CA ARG A 89 -1.41 11.61 -2.37
C ARG A 89 -2.31 10.52 -2.95
N TYR A 90 -1.74 9.47 -3.54
CA TYR A 90 -2.51 8.32 -4.02
C TYR A 90 -3.30 7.60 -2.91
N ASN A 91 -2.88 7.72 -1.64
CA ASN A 91 -3.61 7.16 -0.50
C ASN A 91 -4.87 7.95 -0.14
N GLU A 92 -4.91 9.25 -0.44
CA GLU A 92 -5.93 10.19 0.06
C GLU A 92 -7.38 9.70 -0.14
N PRO A 93 -7.79 9.17 -1.32
CA PRO A 93 -9.16 8.75 -1.55
C PRO A 93 -9.62 7.57 -0.68
N VAL A 94 -8.68 6.81 -0.11
CA VAL A 94 -8.93 5.57 0.63
C VAL A 94 -8.30 5.57 2.02
N LEU A 95 -7.82 6.71 2.51
CA LEU A 95 -7.17 6.85 3.81
C LEU A 95 -7.93 6.19 4.97
N PRO A 96 -9.27 6.37 5.12
CA PRO A 96 -10.02 5.73 6.20
C PRO A 96 -10.00 4.20 6.17
N LEU A 97 -9.73 3.61 5.00
CA LEU A 97 -9.71 2.16 4.78
C LEU A 97 -8.32 1.55 5.02
N LEU A 98 -7.26 2.36 4.97
CA LEU A 98 -5.89 1.87 5.03
C LEU A 98 -5.50 1.16 6.33
N PRO A 99 -5.99 1.56 7.52
CA PRO A 99 -5.70 0.81 8.74
C PRO A 99 -6.14 -0.66 8.65
N GLU A 100 -7.33 -0.93 8.10
CA GLU A 100 -7.83 -2.29 7.90
C GLU A 100 -7.02 -3.03 6.83
N VAL A 101 -6.66 -2.35 5.74
CA VAL A 101 -5.83 -2.91 4.67
C VAL A 101 -4.48 -3.37 5.19
N PHE A 102 -3.80 -2.53 5.96
CA PHE A 102 -2.49 -2.87 6.51
C PHE A 102 -2.59 -3.92 7.62
N ALA A 103 -3.64 -3.88 8.45
CA ALA A 103 -3.91 -4.94 9.42
C ALA A 103 -4.13 -6.29 8.72
N LEU A 104 -4.86 -6.30 7.60
CA LEU A 104 -5.01 -7.49 6.77
C LEU A 104 -3.66 -7.90 6.21
N LEU A 105 -2.90 -7.03 5.56
CA LEU A 105 -1.55 -7.35 5.03
C LEU A 105 -0.62 -7.93 6.10
N ALA A 106 -0.67 -7.42 7.33
CA ALA A 106 0.11 -7.89 8.45
C ALA A 106 -0.43 -9.20 9.07
N SER A 107 -1.65 -9.64 8.75
CA SER A 107 -2.16 -10.90 9.29
C SER A 107 -1.51 -12.11 8.58
N PRO A 108 -1.07 -13.13 9.33
CA PRO A 108 -0.38 -14.28 8.76
C PRO A 108 -1.31 -15.07 7.83
N ARG A 109 -0.79 -15.48 6.67
CA ARG A 109 -1.54 -16.35 5.73
C ARG A 109 -1.72 -17.77 6.26
N SER A 110 -0.83 -18.20 7.15
CA SER A 110 -0.82 -19.53 7.77
C SER A 110 0.14 -19.53 8.97
N GLY A 111 -0.29 -20.08 10.11
CA GLY A 111 0.57 -20.32 11.27
C GLY A 111 0.92 -19.07 12.11
N LEU A 112 1.82 -19.26 13.06
CA LEU A 112 2.43 -18.21 13.90
C LEU A 112 3.70 -17.67 13.22
N PRO A 113 4.10 -16.39 13.42
CA PRO A 113 3.71 -15.44 14.46
C PRO A 113 2.36 -14.73 14.24
N PRO A 114 1.81 -14.05 15.26
CA PRO A 114 0.52 -13.35 15.17
C PRO A 114 0.51 -12.17 14.17
N LEU A 115 1.68 -11.68 13.75
CA LEU A 115 1.83 -10.60 12.77
C LEU A 115 3.01 -10.90 11.83
N ASP A 116 2.83 -10.58 10.55
CA ASP A 116 3.82 -10.70 9.49
C ASP A 116 4.24 -9.30 9.00
N ALA A 117 5.45 -8.86 9.35
CA ALA A 117 5.97 -7.56 8.94
C ALA A 117 6.51 -7.54 7.49
N ARG A 118 6.67 -8.71 6.85
CA ARG A 118 7.30 -8.79 5.52
C ARG A 118 6.55 -7.97 4.46
N PRO A 119 5.21 -7.98 4.38
CA PRO A 119 4.48 -7.20 3.39
C PRO A 119 4.67 -5.69 3.56
N ALA A 120 4.71 -5.19 4.80
CA ALA A 120 4.97 -3.78 5.07
C ALA A 120 6.39 -3.37 4.66
N LEU A 121 7.39 -4.19 4.99
CA LEU A 121 8.77 -3.94 4.57
C LEU A 121 8.93 -4.00 3.05
N GLN A 122 8.31 -4.98 2.39
CA GLN A 122 8.30 -5.10 0.92
C GLN A 122 7.65 -3.88 0.26
N HIS A 123 6.54 -3.39 0.81
CA HIS A 123 5.86 -2.19 0.32
C HIS A 123 6.76 -0.95 0.38
N ALA A 124 7.32 -0.65 1.55
CA ALA A 124 8.19 0.52 1.74
C ALA A 124 9.46 0.45 0.87
N THR A 125 10.10 -0.72 0.81
CA THR A 125 11.31 -0.91 -0.02
C THR A 125 11.01 -0.84 -1.51
N SER A 126 9.85 -1.34 -1.96
CA SER A 126 9.43 -1.20 -3.37
C SER A 126 9.20 0.24 -3.76
N ILE A 127 8.60 1.05 -2.87
CA ILE A 127 8.39 2.48 -3.10
C ILE A 127 9.71 3.25 -3.12
N ALA A 128 10.61 2.98 -2.19
CA ALA A 128 11.94 3.58 -2.19
C ALA A 128 12.71 3.26 -3.48
N ASN A 129 12.64 2.00 -3.93
CA ASN A 129 13.27 1.59 -5.18
C ASN A 129 12.64 2.30 -6.38
N GLU A 130 11.30 2.37 -6.45
CA GLU A 130 10.58 3.07 -7.52
C GLU A 130 10.95 4.55 -7.57
N ALA A 131 10.99 5.23 -6.42
CA ALA A 131 11.37 6.63 -6.34
C ALA A 131 12.80 6.87 -6.83
N CYS A 132 13.75 6.00 -6.47
CA CYS A 132 15.11 6.05 -7.03
C CYS A 132 15.14 5.81 -8.54
N GLN A 133 14.32 4.89 -9.06
CA GLN A 133 14.26 4.61 -10.51
C GLN A 133 13.72 5.82 -11.29
N VAL A 134 12.63 6.44 -10.81
CA VAL A 134 11.99 7.60 -11.46
C VAL A 134 12.98 8.77 -11.60
N VAL A 135 13.79 9.04 -10.57
CA VAL A 135 14.75 10.15 -10.62
C VAL A 135 16.07 9.82 -11.32
N GLY A 136 16.25 8.58 -11.78
CA GLY A 136 17.49 8.12 -12.41
C GLY A 136 18.66 8.03 -11.44
N ASP A 137 18.43 7.54 -10.21
CA ASP A 137 19.45 7.34 -9.19
C ASP A 137 20.60 6.46 -9.69
N ALA A 138 21.83 7.00 -9.65
CA ALA A 138 23.04 6.34 -10.14
C ALA A 138 23.85 5.67 -9.03
N SER A 139 23.33 5.56 -7.80
CA SER A 139 24.02 4.89 -6.69
C SER A 139 24.31 3.42 -7.03
N ILE A 140 25.49 2.96 -6.66
CA ILE A 140 25.97 1.58 -6.87
C ILE A 140 26.57 1.02 -5.57
N GLY A 141 26.72 -0.30 -5.47
CA GLY A 141 27.35 -0.94 -4.31
C GLY A 141 26.64 -0.61 -2.99
N TYR A 142 27.40 -0.27 -1.95
CA TYR A 142 26.87 0.00 -0.60
C TYR A 142 25.93 1.23 -0.55
N ASP A 143 26.22 2.27 -1.34
CA ASP A 143 25.41 3.49 -1.38
C ASP A 143 24.02 3.22 -1.94
N TRP A 144 23.89 2.27 -2.87
CA TRP A 144 22.60 1.83 -3.42
C TRP A 144 21.67 1.29 -2.31
N TYR A 145 22.22 0.44 -1.42
CA TYR A 145 21.47 -0.15 -0.31
C TYR A 145 21.13 0.89 0.75
N THR A 146 22.12 1.70 1.15
CA THR A 146 21.95 2.72 2.19
C THR A 146 20.89 3.73 1.80
N ARG A 147 20.93 4.22 0.55
CA ARG A 147 19.96 5.18 0.02
C ARG A 147 18.53 4.60 0.04
N ARG A 148 18.34 3.37 -0.45
CA ARG A 148 17.01 2.74 -0.50
C ARG A 148 16.47 2.37 0.87
N ALA A 149 17.33 1.94 1.78
CA ALA A 149 16.95 1.68 3.17
C ALA A 149 16.49 2.97 3.86
N SER A 150 17.25 4.07 3.72
CA SER A 150 16.88 5.37 4.26
C SER A 150 15.55 5.88 3.69
N LEU A 151 15.36 5.84 2.36
CA LEU A 151 14.12 6.27 1.72
C LEU A 151 12.92 5.40 2.10
N ALA A 152 13.12 4.09 2.29
CA ALA A 152 12.07 3.19 2.75
C ALA A 152 11.63 3.53 4.17
N ALA A 153 12.57 3.83 5.07
CA ALA A 153 12.28 4.27 6.43
C ALA A 153 11.54 5.61 6.44
N VAL A 154 12.01 6.60 5.67
CA VAL A 154 11.37 7.91 5.53
C VAL A 154 9.94 7.80 5.00
N TYR A 155 9.73 7.01 3.95
CA TYR A 155 8.40 6.81 3.39
C TYR A 155 7.47 6.08 4.37
N ALA A 156 7.95 5.00 5.01
CA ALA A 156 7.15 4.27 6.00
C ALA A 156 6.73 5.18 7.16
N ALA A 157 7.63 6.05 7.63
CA ALA A 157 7.33 7.05 8.63
C ALA A 157 6.24 8.02 8.20
N ALA A 158 6.37 8.56 6.99
CA ALA A 158 5.42 9.52 6.46
C ALA A 158 4.05 8.90 6.17
N GLU A 159 4.00 7.66 5.68
CA GLU A 159 2.74 6.92 5.46
C GLU A 159 2.04 6.61 6.79
N LEU A 160 2.81 6.22 7.81
CA LEU A 160 2.27 6.00 9.15
C LEU A 160 1.72 7.30 9.76
N HIS A 161 2.46 8.39 9.63
CA HIS A 161 2.02 9.73 10.03
C HIS A 161 0.76 10.15 9.27
N GLN A 162 0.66 9.85 7.97
CA GLN A 162 -0.51 10.15 7.15
C GLN A 162 -1.79 9.48 7.68
N LEU A 163 -1.70 8.29 8.26
CA LEU A 163 -2.87 7.61 8.84
C LEU A 163 -3.42 8.35 10.08
N SER A 164 -2.60 9.12 10.77
CA SER A 164 -2.99 9.84 11.99
C SER A 164 -3.22 11.33 11.74
N SER A 165 -2.43 11.93 10.86
CA SER A 165 -2.36 13.37 10.58
C SER A 165 -2.18 13.62 9.07
N PRO A 166 -3.24 13.39 8.26
CA PRO A 166 -3.12 13.41 6.80
C PRO A 166 -2.68 14.76 6.23
N GLU A 167 -3.20 15.86 6.79
CA GLU A 167 -2.93 17.24 6.33
C GLU A 167 -1.46 17.63 6.45
N THR A 168 -0.73 17.07 7.42
CA THR A 168 0.68 17.42 7.69
C THR A 168 1.66 16.39 7.13
N ALA A 169 1.19 15.31 6.52
CA ALA A 169 2.04 14.24 6.00
C ALA A 169 3.03 14.69 4.91
N PRO A 170 2.67 15.55 3.93
CA PRO A 170 3.64 16.04 2.95
C PRO A 170 4.75 16.89 3.58
N ALA A 171 4.41 17.72 4.57
CA ALA A 171 5.38 18.55 5.28
C ALA A 171 6.31 17.69 6.15
N PHE A 172 5.77 16.67 6.82
CA PHE A 172 6.54 15.71 7.60
C PHE A 172 7.48 14.87 6.72
N LEU A 173 7.01 14.39 5.56
CA LEU A 173 7.88 13.74 4.57
C LEU A 173 9.04 14.65 4.17
N HIS A 174 8.77 15.92 3.89
CA HIS A 174 9.81 16.85 3.46
C HIS A 174 10.83 17.12 4.57
N SER A 175 10.39 17.28 5.82
CA SER A 175 11.30 17.49 6.96
C SER A 175 12.22 16.29 7.19
N LEU A 176 11.71 15.07 7.03
CA LEU A 176 12.50 13.84 7.12
C LEU A 176 13.56 13.74 6.01
N LEU A 177 13.23 14.17 4.78
CA LEU A 177 14.17 14.16 3.66
C LEU A 177 15.27 15.24 3.80
N THR A 178 14.96 16.39 4.39
CA THR A 178 15.94 17.48 4.57
C THR A 178 16.86 17.26 5.75
N THR A 179 16.45 16.44 6.71
CA THR A 179 17.22 16.20 7.92
C THR A 179 18.26 15.11 7.62
N SER A 180 19.54 15.47 7.51
CA SER A 180 20.63 14.53 7.17
C SER A 180 20.96 13.50 8.28
N ALA A 181 20.42 13.68 9.48
CA ALA A 181 20.51 12.73 10.60
C ALA A 181 19.25 11.83 10.75
N SER A 182 18.33 11.85 9.77
CA SER A 182 16.92 11.47 9.97
C SER A 182 16.60 9.98 10.06
N VAL A 183 17.56 9.07 9.88
CA VAL A 183 17.21 7.64 9.99
C VAL A 183 16.95 7.26 11.45
N GLU A 184 17.79 7.69 12.41
CA GLU A 184 17.61 7.35 13.83
C GLU A 184 16.40 8.05 14.45
N HIS A 185 16.23 9.35 14.20
CA HIS A 185 15.10 10.12 14.74
C HIS A 185 13.76 9.71 14.12
N ALA A 186 13.70 9.46 12.80
CA ALA A 186 12.47 8.97 12.17
C ALA A 186 12.09 7.58 12.69
N VAL A 187 13.07 6.69 12.89
CA VAL A 187 12.82 5.37 13.48
C VAL A 187 12.26 5.50 14.90
N SER A 188 12.78 6.40 15.72
CA SER A 188 12.29 6.59 17.10
C SER A 188 10.86 7.15 17.20
N GLU A 189 10.48 8.10 16.33
CA GLU A 189 9.10 8.61 16.28
C GLU A 189 8.15 7.57 15.69
N VAL A 190 8.59 6.84 14.66
CA VAL A 190 7.84 5.73 14.06
C VAL A 190 7.59 4.62 15.07
N GLU A 191 8.53 4.29 15.96
CA GLU A 191 8.30 3.28 16.99
C GLU A 191 7.14 3.65 17.93
N LEU A 192 7.04 4.91 18.34
CA LEU A 192 5.96 5.39 19.21
C LEU A 192 4.59 5.36 18.52
N TYR A 193 4.52 5.76 17.25
CA TYR A 193 3.29 5.71 16.46
C TYR A 193 2.94 4.29 15.99
N ALA A 194 3.95 3.47 15.70
CA ALA A 194 3.79 2.09 15.31
C ALA A 194 3.21 1.28 16.47
N ASP A 195 3.67 1.47 17.71
CA ASP A 195 3.08 0.75 18.85
C ASP A 195 1.60 1.12 19.08
N TYR A 196 1.21 2.38 18.86
CA TYR A 196 -0.20 2.81 18.92
C TYR A 196 -1.05 2.19 17.79
N ILE A 197 -0.54 2.24 16.56
CA ILE A 197 -1.23 1.73 15.38
C ILE A 197 -1.28 0.20 15.38
N LEU A 198 -0.22 -0.47 15.84
CA LEU A 198 -0.19 -1.93 16.04
C LEU A 198 -1.19 -2.37 17.11
N LYS A 199 -1.36 -1.63 18.20
CA LYS A 199 -2.42 -1.91 19.20
C LYS A 199 -3.81 -1.75 18.60
N SER A 200 -4.03 -0.71 17.79
CA SER A 200 -5.29 -0.49 17.06
C SER A 200 -5.58 -1.63 16.08
N TRP A 201 -4.58 -2.03 15.28
CA TRP A 201 -4.68 -3.14 14.32
C TRP A 201 -4.88 -4.49 15.01
N LYS A 202 -4.21 -4.73 16.14
CA LYS A 202 -4.45 -5.92 16.96
C LYS A 202 -5.90 -5.98 17.45
N GLY A 203 -6.51 -4.83 17.76
CA GLY A 203 -7.94 -4.72 18.06
C GLY A 203 -8.82 -5.08 16.87
N ILE A 204 -8.52 -4.54 15.68
CA ILE A 204 -9.25 -4.82 14.43
C ILE A 204 -9.13 -6.29 14.02
N ILE A 205 -7.95 -6.88 14.11
CA ILE A 205 -7.72 -8.31 13.81
C ILE A 205 -8.52 -9.19 14.78
N ARG A 206 -8.60 -8.80 16.05
CA ARG A 206 -9.39 -9.53 17.05
C ARG A 206 -10.90 -9.39 16.85
N SER A 207 -11.38 -8.24 16.37
CA SER A 207 -12.82 -8.00 16.14
C SER A 207 -13.32 -8.51 14.79
N SER A 208 -12.45 -8.69 13.81
CA SER A 208 -12.77 -9.21 12.47
C SER A 208 -12.91 -10.74 12.39
N GLY A 209 -12.73 -11.47 13.50
CA GLY A 209 -12.95 -12.92 13.55
C GLY A 209 -11.86 -13.74 12.84
N VAL A 210 -10.66 -13.20 12.67
CA VAL A 210 -9.50 -13.90 12.08
C VAL A 210 -8.86 -14.90 13.08
N PHE A 211 -9.43 -15.04 14.29
CA PHE A 211 -9.17 -16.12 15.25
C PHE A 211 -10.45 -16.53 15.98
#